data_AF-A0A915E773-F1
#
_entry.id   AF-A0A915E773-F1
#
_cell.length_a   1.000
_cell.length_b   1.000
_cell.length_c   1.000
_cell.angle_alpha   90.00
_cell.angle_beta   90.00
_cell.angle_gamma   90.00
#
_symmetry.space_group_name_H-M   'P 1'
#
loop_
_entity.id
_entity.type
_entity.pdbx_description
1 polymer ?
#
loop_
_entity_poly.entity_id
_entity_poly.type
_entity_poly.pdbx_seq_one_letter_code
_entity_poly.pdbx_strand_id
1 'polypeptide(L)'
;MDILNFKLKDTNQRNYPDENVPEQYFTSTLIGQIGVGTPKKQYRMFVDFDSIDFWLINKEEDVYVTTDSSDQHSDMQPLTDSDRLRIKEYSSLDSSTYNGNRNFYHDQFKSVEGVVAFDDICIRGSRFKQVVFGLVCKLSDWILKFPVDGMLDENVPEQYFTSTLIGQIGVGTPKKQYRMFVDFDSIDFWLINKEEDVYVTTDSSDQHSDMRPLTDSDRLRIKEYSSLDSSTYNGNRNFYHDQFKSVEGVVAFDDICIRGSRFKQVVFGLVCKLSDWILKFPVDGMLGFAVTGNEGSKLSLTDRNYTLEAFGNELDRAIMCLWLQGEQFMTQDTVGVLKFGELDVENCSHTWNFVPLLTHDSNLQFVLSAVIIDQIEIPVDSPVIIDTKQMFIRGPVNDIERMIAELGAIFLKKINGADHYSISCDTSDLPTISFSIGEHSVILEPEDYVLQEFNKRQCTLAFTSLNNGDREYNWYLGTAFLTANCMAVDFDQHTIGFASSKQDD
;
A
#
# COMPACT_ATOMS: atom_id res chain seq x y z
N MET A 1 17.12 -0.58 8.28
CA MET A 1 16.19 -1.20 7.31
C MET A 1 16.91 -2.24 6.52
N ASP A 2 16.24 -3.34 6.23
CA ASP A 2 16.82 -4.52 5.62
C ASP A 2 16.29 -4.69 4.19
N ILE A 3 16.98 -4.04 3.25
CA ILE A 3 16.72 -4.05 1.80
C ILE A 3 16.86 -5.50 1.23
N LEU A 4 15.98 -5.98 0.36
CA LEU A 4 16.21 -7.26 -0.34
C LEU A 4 17.15 -7.00 -1.53
N ASN A 5 18.33 -7.63 -1.61
CA ASN A 5 19.24 -7.45 -2.76
C ASN A 5 18.88 -8.46 -3.86
N PHE A 6 18.62 -7.96 -5.06
CA PHE A 6 18.33 -8.77 -6.23
C PHE A 6 19.40 -8.66 -7.31
N LYS A 7 19.58 -9.71 -8.12
CA LYS A 7 20.40 -9.65 -9.34
C LYS A 7 19.49 -9.66 -10.56
N LEU A 8 19.59 -8.62 -11.39
CA LEU A 8 19.10 -8.64 -12.76
C LEU A 8 19.91 -9.68 -13.55
N LYS A 9 19.21 -10.63 -14.17
CA LYS A 9 19.81 -11.51 -15.16
C LYS A 9 19.33 -11.06 -16.54
N ASP A 10 20.21 -10.40 -17.27
CA ASP A 10 19.96 -10.01 -18.65
C ASP A 10 20.00 -11.26 -19.54
N THR A 11 18.84 -11.83 -19.87
CA THR A 11 18.73 -12.94 -20.82
C THR A 11 18.60 -12.39 -22.23
N ASN A 12 19.71 -11.90 -22.77
CA ASN A 12 19.86 -11.52 -24.18
C ASN A 12 19.85 -12.76 -25.12
N GLN A 13 18.86 -13.65 -24.99
CA GLN A 13 18.64 -14.78 -25.89
C GLN A 13 17.24 -14.72 -26.50
N ARG A 14 17.14 -14.10 -27.68
CA ARG A 14 15.99 -14.15 -28.60
C ARG A 14 15.74 -15.55 -29.22
N ASN A 15 16.13 -16.63 -28.57
CA ASN A 15 15.96 -17.99 -29.10
C ASN A 15 15.25 -18.88 -28.07
N TYR A 16 14.03 -18.52 -27.71
CA TYR A 16 13.06 -19.48 -27.18
C TYR A 16 11.89 -19.54 -28.19
N PRO A 17 11.72 -20.66 -28.92
CA PRO A 17 10.64 -20.79 -29.87
C PRO A 17 9.40 -21.25 -29.12
N ASP A 18 8.66 -20.32 -28.53
CA ASP A 18 7.26 -20.54 -28.15
C ASP A 18 6.53 -19.21 -28.11
N GLU A 19 5.54 -19.05 -28.99
CA GLU A 19 4.76 -17.83 -29.24
C GLU A 19 3.76 -17.48 -28.11
N ASN A 20 3.81 -18.15 -26.96
CA ASN A 20 2.83 -18.00 -25.87
C ASN A 20 3.38 -17.43 -24.56
N VAL A 21 4.63 -16.93 -24.54
CA VAL A 21 5.15 -16.21 -23.36
C VAL A 21 4.92 -14.71 -23.56
N PRO A 22 4.18 -14.01 -22.66
CA PRO A 22 4.02 -12.56 -22.77
C PRO A 22 5.38 -11.87 -22.83
N GLU A 23 5.58 -10.98 -23.82
CA GLU A 23 6.83 -10.21 -24.01
C GLU A 23 7.30 -9.45 -22.75
N GLN A 24 6.40 -9.24 -21.79
CA GLN A 24 6.62 -8.53 -20.54
C GLN A 24 7.63 -9.23 -19.59
N TYR A 25 7.74 -10.56 -19.60
CA TYR A 25 8.62 -11.29 -18.66
C TYR A 25 10.11 -11.24 -19.00
N PHE A 26 10.47 -10.91 -20.25
CA PHE A 26 11.84 -11.03 -20.73
C PHE A 26 12.68 -9.77 -20.59
N THR A 27 12.09 -8.63 -20.19
CA THR A 27 12.79 -7.34 -20.25
C THR A 27 13.46 -6.90 -18.94
N SER A 28 13.17 -7.54 -17.80
CA SER A 28 13.96 -7.40 -16.57
C SER A 28 13.54 -8.41 -15.49
N THR A 29 14.20 -9.57 -15.39
CA THR A 29 13.91 -10.55 -14.33
C THR A 29 14.64 -10.20 -13.03
N LEU A 30 13.89 -9.98 -11.93
CA LEU A 30 14.42 -9.69 -10.61
C LEU A 30 14.43 -10.96 -9.73
N ILE A 31 15.62 -11.47 -9.35
CA ILE A 31 15.76 -12.66 -8.49
C ILE A 31 16.43 -12.30 -7.16
N GLY A 32 15.79 -12.65 -6.03
CA GLY A 32 16.20 -12.26 -4.68
C GLY A 32 16.23 -13.42 -3.71
N GLN A 33 16.53 -13.15 -2.43
CA GLN A 33 16.58 -14.19 -1.41
C GLN A 33 15.79 -13.83 -0.15
N ILE A 34 14.92 -14.74 0.29
CA ILE A 34 14.20 -14.67 1.56
C ILE A 34 14.62 -15.82 2.46
N GLY A 35 14.72 -15.58 3.77
CA GLY A 35 14.79 -16.64 4.74
C GLY A 35 13.41 -17.00 5.23
N VAL A 36 13.11 -18.29 5.39
CA VAL A 36 11.84 -18.75 5.96
C VAL A 36 12.14 -19.80 7.03
N GLY A 37 11.39 -19.72 8.12
CA GLY A 37 11.39 -20.67 9.22
C GLY A 37 12.41 -20.44 10.32
N THR A 38 12.28 -21.27 11.37
CA THR A 38 13.22 -21.36 12.50
C THR A 38 13.68 -22.81 12.65
N PRO A 39 14.94 -23.16 12.35
CA PRO A 39 16.02 -22.28 11.90
C PRO A 39 15.81 -21.76 10.48
N LYS A 40 16.31 -20.54 10.22
CA LYS A 40 16.18 -19.83 8.95
C LYS A 40 16.75 -20.64 7.78
N LYS A 41 15.93 -20.91 6.76
CA LYS A 41 16.34 -21.48 5.47
C LYS A 41 16.19 -20.44 4.36
N GLN A 42 17.23 -20.25 3.54
CA GLN A 42 17.21 -19.29 2.43
C GLN A 42 16.57 -19.86 1.16
N TYR A 43 15.73 -19.08 0.49
CA TYR A 43 15.02 -19.39 -0.75
C TYR A 43 15.22 -18.27 -1.76
N ARG A 44 15.45 -18.62 -3.03
CA ARG A 44 15.54 -17.69 -4.15
C ARG A 44 14.14 -17.38 -4.66
N MET A 45 13.78 -16.11 -4.76
CA MET A 45 12.44 -15.72 -5.19
C MET A 45 12.53 -15.03 -6.54
N PHE A 46 11.64 -15.41 -7.46
CA PHE A 46 11.26 -14.54 -8.57
C PHE A 46 10.41 -13.40 -7.99
N VAL A 47 10.74 -12.17 -8.34
CA VAL A 47 10.05 -10.99 -7.81
C VAL A 47 9.36 -10.26 -8.92
N ASP A 48 8.04 -10.42 -8.91
CA ASP A 48 7.13 -9.47 -9.49
C ASP A 48 6.90 -8.34 -8.48
N PHE A 49 6.96 -7.11 -8.98
CA PHE A 49 6.68 -5.95 -8.16
C PHE A 49 5.19 -5.79 -7.91
N ASP A 50 4.33 -6.53 -8.63
CA ASP A 50 2.89 -6.33 -8.59
C ASP A 50 2.10 -7.23 -7.63
N SER A 51 2.82 -7.89 -6.70
CA SER A 51 2.30 -8.88 -5.77
C SER A 51 2.62 -8.61 -4.31
N ILE A 52 1.79 -9.19 -3.46
CA ILE A 52 1.96 -9.24 -2.00
C ILE A 52 2.08 -10.69 -1.47
N ASP A 53 1.79 -11.68 -2.32
CA ASP A 53 1.77 -13.09 -1.95
C ASP A 53 3.02 -13.76 -2.50
N PHE A 54 3.81 -14.36 -1.62
CA PHE A 54 4.97 -15.15 -2.03
C PHE A 54 4.67 -16.64 -1.91
N TRP A 55 5.20 -17.41 -2.85
CA TRP A 55 4.93 -18.83 -3.01
C TRP A 55 6.23 -19.62 -2.93
N LEU A 56 6.27 -20.71 -2.15
CA LEU A 56 7.40 -21.65 -2.11
C LEU A 56 6.97 -23.03 -2.60
N ILE A 57 7.86 -23.75 -3.27
CA ILE A 57 7.55 -25.10 -3.75
C ILE A 57 7.33 -26.04 -2.56
N ASN A 58 6.17 -26.70 -2.52
CA ASN A 58 5.80 -27.59 -1.43
C ASN A 58 6.59 -28.90 -1.51
N LYS A 59 7.29 -29.27 -0.43
CA LYS A 59 7.99 -30.57 -0.33
C LYS A 59 7.06 -31.70 0.13
N GLU A 60 5.98 -31.37 0.82
CA GLU A 60 5.08 -32.34 1.46
C GLU A 60 4.01 -32.90 0.54
N GLU A 61 3.76 -32.24 -0.60
CA GLU A 61 2.76 -32.65 -1.57
C GLU A 61 3.34 -32.80 -2.98
N ASP A 62 2.63 -33.55 -3.82
CA ASP A 62 2.97 -33.66 -5.24
C ASP A 62 2.71 -32.31 -5.92
N VAL A 63 3.74 -31.81 -6.61
CA VAL A 63 3.69 -30.55 -7.35
C VAL A 63 3.54 -30.88 -8.83
N TYR A 64 2.54 -30.30 -9.48
CA TYR A 64 2.25 -30.50 -10.89
C TYR A 64 2.65 -29.29 -11.73
N VAL A 65 3.10 -29.55 -12.96
CA VAL A 65 3.57 -28.55 -13.92
C VAL A 65 2.63 -28.56 -15.11
N THR A 66 2.18 -27.38 -15.54
CA THR A 66 1.33 -27.20 -16.73
C THR A 66 1.98 -26.29 -17.77
N THR A 67 1.78 -26.60 -19.05
CA THR A 67 2.22 -25.78 -20.19
C THR A 67 1.15 -24.77 -20.63
N ASP A 68 -0.05 -24.83 -20.05
CA ASP A 68 -1.17 -23.97 -20.42
C ASP A 68 -1.62 -23.12 -19.22
N SER A 69 -1.64 -21.81 -19.41
CA SER A 69 -2.10 -20.83 -18.41
C SER A 69 -3.63 -20.74 -18.32
N SER A 70 -4.35 -21.52 -19.14
CA SER A 70 -5.80 -21.45 -19.32
C SER A 70 -6.53 -22.71 -18.84
N ASP A 71 -6.48 -23.00 -17.53
CA ASP A 71 -7.43 -23.82 -16.73
C ASP A 71 -7.97 -25.17 -17.26
N GLN A 72 -7.51 -25.68 -18.39
CA GLN A 72 -7.98 -26.94 -18.96
C GLN A 72 -7.01 -28.04 -18.52
N HIS A 73 -7.55 -29.00 -17.76
CA HIS A 73 -6.86 -30.15 -17.16
C HIS A 73 -6.12 -31.11 -18.13
N SER A 74 -5.85 -30.73 -19.38
CA SER A 74 -5.08 -31.54 -20.32
C SER A 74 -3.61 -31.13 -20.30
N ASP A 75 -2.76 -32.06 -19.86
CA ASP A 75 -1.28 -31.99 -19.77
C ASP A 75 -0.67 -31.39 -18.49
N MET A 76 -1.09 -31.90 -17.32
CA MET A 76 -0.31 -31.76 -16.08
C MET A 76 0.72 -32.90 -15.95
N GLN A 77 1.98 -32.56 -15.77
CA GLN A 77 3.06 -33.50 -15.49
C GLN A 77 3.60 -33.28 -14.07
N PRO A 78 3.98 -34.33 -13.32
CA PRO A 78 4.60 -34.14 -12.02
C PRO A 78 5.95 -33.42 -12.17
N LEU A 79 6.28 -32.56 -11.21
CA LEU A 79 7.57 -31.89 -11.10
C LEU A 79 8.70 -32.94 -11.11
N THR A 80 9.58 -32.86 -12.11
CA THR A 80 10.55 -33.94 -12.37
C THR A 80 11.70 -33.91 -11.37
N ASP A 81 12.38 -35.04 -11.16
CA ASP A 81 13.60 -35.09 -10.35
C ASP A 81 14.69 -34.11 -10.83
N SER A 82 14.75 -33.86 -12.15
CA SER A 82 15.67 -32.88 -12.74
C SER A 82 15.33 -31.45 -12.31
N ASP A 83 14.05 -31.12 -12.17
CA ASP A 83 13.60 -29.80 -11.72
C ASP A 83 13.83 -29.64 -10.21
N ARG A 84 13.57 -30.69 -9.43
CA ARG A 84 13.84 -30.74 -7.99
C ARG A 84 15.32 -30.60 -7.63
N LEU A 85 16.23 -30.93 -8.55
CA LEU A 85 17.67 -30.67 -8.38
C LEU A 85 18.03 -29.18 -8.51
N ARG A 86 17.17 -28.37 -9.14
CA ARG A 86 17.43 -26.95 -9.43
C ARG A 86 16.70 -26.00 -8.50
N ILE A 87 15.70 -26.49 -7.77
CA ILE A 87 14.77 -25.72 -6.96
C ILE A 87 14.81 -26.24 -5.52
N LYS A 88 14.80 -25.32 -4.56
CA LYS A 88 14.69 -25.64 -3.14
C LYS A 88 13.22 -25.66 -2.70
N GLU A 89 12.81 -26.77 -2.12
CA GLU A 89 11.46 -26.95 -1.62
C GLU A 89 11.35 -26.55 -0.14
N TYR A 90 10.18 -26.06 0.26
CA TYR A 90 9.82 -25.76 1.63
C TYR A 90 9.19 -26.96 2.32
N SER A 91 9.56 -27.19 3.58
CA SER A 91 8.94 -28.19 4.44
C SER A 91 8.58 -27.59 5.79
N SER A 92 7.32 -27.76 6.18
CA SER A 92 6.81 -27.42 7.51
C SER A 92 7.56 -28.13 8.63
N LEU A 93 8.04 -29.36 8.39
CA LEU A 93 8.81 -30.14 9.37
C LEU A 93 10.17 -29.52 9.72
N ASP A 94 10.65 -28.62 8.86
CA ASP A 94 11.97 -28.00 9.01
C ASP A 94 11.93 -26.69 9.80
N SER A 95 10.76 -26.25 10.27
CA SER A 95 10.58 -24.98 10.98
C SER A 95 9.76 -25.15 12.26
N SER A 96 10.31 -24.69 13.39
CA SER A 96 9.60 -24.65 14.68
C SER A 96 8.59 -23.52 14.81
N THR A 97 8.59 -22.58 13.86
CA THR A 97 7.66 -21.44 13.82
C THR A 97 6.57 -21.60 12.78
N TYR A 98 6.55 -22.72 12.07
CA TYR A 98 5.47 -23.06 11.16
C TYR A 98 4.16 -23.22 11.93
N ASN A 99 3.11 -22.61 11.38
CA ASN A 99 1.76 -22.67 11.93
C ASN A 99 0.75 -22.85 10.79
N GLY A 100 0.61 -24.07 10.30
CA GLY A 100 -0.37 -24.38 9.26
C GLY A 100 -1.64 -24.99 9.81
N ASN A 101 -2.77 -24.30 9.64
CA ASN A 101 -4.03 -25.02 9.46
C ASN A 101 -4.05 -25.55 8.02
N ARG A 102 -4.19 -26.88 7.85
CA ARG A 102 -4.31 -27.53 6.54
C ARG A 102 -5.68 -27.25 5.91
N ASN A 103 -5.99 -25.98 5.70
CA ASN A 103 -7.12 -25.59 4.89
C ASN A 103 -6.61 -25.51 3.46
N PHE A 104 -7.06 -26.44 2.63
CA PHE A 104 -6.84 -26.44 1.19
C PHE A 104 -7.53 -25.19 0.63
N TYR A 105 -6.77 -24.12 0.47
CA TYR A 105 -7.19 -23.00 -0.35
C TYR A 105 -6.64 -23.23 -1.74
N HIS A 106 -7.46 -23.01 -2.74
CA HIS A 106 -7.05 -23.07 -4.14
C HIS A 106 -7.04 -21.62 -4.59
N ASP A 107 -5.88 -20.99 -4.55
CA ASP A 107 -5.72 -19.74 -5.25
C ASP A 107 -5.40 -20.08 -6.70
N GLN A 108 -6.31 -19.72 -7.60
CA GLN A 108 -6.09 -19.87 -9.03
C GLN A 108 -5.55 -18.54 -9.55
N PHE A 109 -4.24 -18.45 -9.62
CA PHE A 109 -3.61 -17.52 -10.54
C PHE A 109 -3.10 -18.32 -11.71
N LYS A 110 -3.19 -17.73 -12.91
CA LYS A 110 -2.92 -18.38 -14.21
C LYS A 110 -1.62 -19.20 -14.27
N SER A 111 -0.68 -18.99 -13.33
CA SER A 111 0.58 -19.71 -13.29
C SER A 111 0.94 -20.47 -12.00
N VAL A 112 0.23 -20.34 -10.87
CA VAL A 112 0.51 -21.06 -9.61
C VAL A 112 -0.78 -21.35 -8.83
N GLU A 113 -0.90 -22.56 -8.26
CA GLU A 113 -1.92 -22.93 -7.27
C GLU A 113 -1.26 -23.64 -6.09
N GLY A 114 -1.78 -23.48 -4.87
CA GLY A 114 -1.21 -24.13 -3.68
C GLY A 114 -1.90 -23.80 -2.37
N VAL A 115 -1.41 -24.35 -1.26
CA VAL A 115 -2.02 -24.22 0.09
C VAL A 115 -1.41 -23.09 0.92
N VAL A 116 -2.21 -22.45 1.78
CA VAL A 116 -1.73 -21.35 2.63
C VAL A 116 -0.91 -21.88 3.81
N ALA A 117 0.19 -21.21 4.11
CA ALA A 117 1.11 -21.48 5.22
C ALA A 117 1.44 -20.21 6.00
N PHE A 118 1.82 -20.39 7.26
CA PHE A 118 2.31 -19.32 8.14
C PHE A 118 3.66 -19.74 8.70
N ASP A 119 4.64 -18.85 8.62
CA ASP A 119 5.93 -19.06 9.27
C ASP A 119 6.61 -17.72 9.52
N ASP A 120 7.65 -17.74 10.34
CA ASP A 120 8.52 -16.58 10.47
C ASP A 120 9.38 -16.47 9.21
N ILE A 121 9.47 -15.28 8.65
CA ILE A 121 10.40 -14.98 7.56
C ILE A 121 11.50 -14.06 8.06
N CYS A 122 12.66 -14.15 7.42
CA CYS A 122 13.78 -13.29 7.70
C CYS A 122 14.39 -12.75 6.42
N ILE A 123 14.20 -11.46 6.23
CA ILE A 123 14.71 -10.71 5.09
C ILE A 123 15.86 -9.86 5.62
N ARG A 124 17.05 -10.07 5.05
CA ARG A 124 18.30 -9.35 5.36
C ARG A 124 18.77 -9.26 6.83
N GLY A 125 18.07 -9.86 7.79
CA GLY A 125 18.43 -9.81 9.21
C GLY A 125 17.21 -9.58 10.10
N SER A 126 16.25 -8.80 9.58
CA SER A 126 14.93 -8.55 10.14
C SER A 126 14.08 -9.80 10.11
N ARG A 127 13.37 -10.05 11.20
CA ARG A 127 12.49 -11.21 11.38
C ARG A 127 11.04 -10.75 11.46
N PHE A 128 10.22 -11.23 10.56
CA PHE A 128 8.78 -11.02 10.54
C PHE A 128 8.13 -12.30 11.02
N LYS A 129 7.19 -12.19 11.95
CA LYS A 129 6.57 -13.36 12.58
C LYS A 129 5.27 -13.72 11.88
N GLN A 130 5.05 -15.02 11.70
CA GLN A 130 3.77 -15.58 11.20
C GLN A 130 3.29 -14.91 9.91
N VAL A 131 4.21 -14.71 8.96
CA VAL A 131 3.87 -14.17 7.65
C VAL A 131 3.14 -15.26 6.86
N VAL A 132 2.08 -14.84 6.16
CA VAL A 132 1.28 -15.70 5.30
C VAL A 132 1.98 -15.88 3.96
N PHE A 133 2.01 -17.09 3.45
CA PHE A 133 2.57 -17.41 2.13
C PHE A 133 1.93 -18.67 1.56
N GLY A 134 2.12 -18.92 0.27
CA GLY A 134 1.58 -20.09 -0.40
C GLY A 134 2.60 -21.22 -0.56
N LEU A 135 2.14 -22.46 -0.49
CA LEU A 135 2.91 -23.68 -0.79
C LEU A 135 2.38 -24.29 -2.08
N VAL A 136 3.19 -24.19 -3.13
CA VAL A 136 2.80 -24.54 -4.50
C VAL A 136 2.50 -26.02 -4.64
N CYS A 137 1.34 -26.35 -5.21
CA CYS A 137 0.91 -27.68 -5.63
C CYS A 137 0.74 -27.76 -7.17
N LYS A 138 0.59 -26.64 -7.88
CA LYS A 138 0.62 -26.55 -9.35
C LYS A 138 1.38 -25.29 -9.78
N LEU A 139 2.19 -25.38 -10.83
CA LEU A 139 2.84 -24.20 -11.43
C LEU A 139 2.97 -24.30 -12.96
N SER A 140 3.11 -23.17 -13.63
CA SER A 140 3.45 -23.14 -15.06
C SER A 140 4.90 -23.53 -15.32
N ASP A 141 5.13 -24.21 -16.44
CA ASP A 141 6.44 -24.69 -16.88
C ASP A 141 7.48 -23.57 -17.09
N TRP A 142 7.04 -22.37 -17.46
CA TRP A 142 7.92 -21.22 -17.70
C TRP A 142 8.65 -20.77 -16.43
N ILE A 143 8.06 -20.96 -15.25
CA ILE A 143 8.69 -20.64 -13.96
C ILE A 143 9.94 -21.51 -13.75
N LEU A 144 9.89 -22.78 -14.20
CA LEU A 144 11.03 -23.72 -14.14
C LEU A 144 12.20 -23.34 -15.07
N LYS A 145 11.97 -22.43 -16.03
CA LYS A 145 13.05 -21.90 -16.89
C LYS A 145 13.99 -20.99 -16.07
N PHE A 146 13.57 -20.54 -14.89
CA PHE A 146 14.38 -19.72 -13.98
C PHE A 146 14.90 -20.52 -12.78
N PRO A 147 16.13 -20.25 -12.30
CA PRO A 147 16.69 -20.93 -11.14
C PRO A 147 16.19 -20.30 -9.83
N VAL A 148 14.87 -20.33 -9.61
CA VAL A 148 14.17 -19.77 -8.46
C VAL A 148 13.49 -20.87 -7.65
N ASP A 149 13.33 -20.63 -6.35
CA ASP A 149 12.75 -21.54 -5.37
C ASP A 149 11.26 -21.21 -5.06
N GLY A 150 10.77 -20.11 -5.63
CA GLY A 150 9.45 -19.54 -5.37
C GLY A 150 9.15 -18.31 -6.23
N MET A 151 7.92 -17.83 -6.18
CA MET A 151 7.42 -16.71 -7.01
C MET A 151 6.61 -15.69 -6.19
N LEU A 152 6.65 -14.43 -6.60
CA LEU A 152 5.71 -13.35 -6.26
C LEU A 152 4.87 -13.10 -7.53
N ASP A 153 3.54 -13.03 -7.43
CA ASP A 153 2.61 -13.21 -8.57
C ASP A 153 1.82 -11.97 -9.05
N GLU A 154 1.61 -11.90 -10.36
CA GLU A 154 0.99 -10.80 -11.11
C GLU A 154 -0.53 -10.70 -10.87
N ASN A 155 -0.97 -9.48 -10.54
CA ASN A 155 -2.19 -8.79 -10.98
C ASN A 155 -2.78 -7.92 -9.86
N VAL A 156 -2.39 -6.65 -9.84
CA VAL A 156 -3.20 -5.57 -9.27
C VAL A 156 -3.25 -4.43 -10.29
N PRO A 157 -4.44 -3.97 -10.71
CA PRO A 157 -4.55 -2.76 -11.51
C PRO A 157 -3.95 -1.56 -10.77
N GLU A 158 -3.00 -0.90 -11.41
CA GLU A 158 -2.81 0.56 -11.51
C GLU A 158 -2.70 1.45 -10.24
N GLN A 159 -3.04 0.99 -9.04
CA GLN A 159 -3.40 1.91 -7.97
C GLN A 159 -2.66 1.73 -6.64
N TYR A 160 -1.87 0.68 -6.41
CA TYR A 160 -1.50 0.35 -5.01
C TYR A 160 -0.04 -0.09 -4.75
N PHE A 161 0.92 0.31 -5.60
CA PHE A 161 2.37 0.03 -5.39
C PHE A 161 3.10 0.94 -4.43
N THR A 162 2.40 1.44 -3.42
CA THR A 162 2.84 2.69 -2.81
C THR A 162 2.50 2.71 -1.32
N SER A 163 3.56 2.71 -0.50
CA SER A 163 3.61 3.18 0.90
C SER A 163 2.27 3.19 1.65
N THR A 164 1.68 2.02 1.89
CA THR A 164 0.39 1.98 2.55
C THR A 164 0.55 2.26 4.04
N LEU A 165 0.05 3.42 4.51
CA LEU A 165 0.07 3.77 5.92
C LEU A 165 -0.95 2.90 6.68
N ILE A 166 -0.47 1.91 7.42
CA ILE A 166 -1.30 1.05 8.28
C ILE A 166 -1.12 1.49 9.73
N GLY A 167 -2.19 2.00 10.32
CA GLY A 167 -2.28 2.37 11.74
C GLY A 167 -2.95 1.30 12.59
N GLN A 168 -2.74 1.33 13.90
CA GLN A 168 -3.55 0.55 14.84
C GLN A 168 -4.43 1.47 15.70
N ILE A 169 -5.72 1.16 15.72
CA ILE A 169 -6.68 1.76 16.65
C ILE A 169 -7.28 0.65 17.52
N GLY A 170 -7.88 1.02 18.64
CA GLY A 170 -8.81 0.07 19.25
C GLY A 170 -10.22 0.61 19.36
N VAL A 171 -11.16 -0.32 19.32
CA VAL A 171 -12.59 -0.05 19.21
C VAL A 171 -13.32 -0.90 20.26
N GLY A 172 -14.33 -0.29 20.86
CA GLY A 172 -15.22 -0.92 21.82
C GLY A 172 -14.73 -0.99 23.27
N THR A 173 -15.61 -1.50 24.12
CA THR A 173 -15.34 -1.70 25.56
C THR A 173 -15.71 -3.13 25.97
N PRO A 174 -14.72 -4.02 26.25
CA PRO A 174 -13.29 -3.75 26.30
C PRO A 174 -12.67 -3.47 24.92
N LYS A 175 -11.61 -2.66 24.91
CA LYS A 175 -10.91 -2.25 23.68
C LYS A 175 -10.32 -3.47 22.96
N LYS A 176 -10.68 -3.65 21.69
CA LYS A 176 -10.05 -4.59 20.74
C LYS A 176 -9.25 -3.84 19.70
N GLN A 177 -8.12 -4.39 19.27
CA GLN A 177 -7.18 -3.72 18.35
C GLN A 177 -7.42 -4.11 16.89
N TYR A 178 -7.51 -3.11 16.02
CA TYR A 178 -7.74 -3.22 14.59
C TYR A 178 -6.66 -2.47 13.80
N ARG A 179 -6.22 -3.07 12.69
CA ARG A 179 -5.28 -2.48 11.72
C ARG A 179 -6.07 -1.75 10.66
N MET A 180 -5.74 -0.48 10.43
CA MET A 180 -6.52 0.41 9.58
C MET A 180 -5.64 0.92 8.45
N PHE A 181 -6.13 0.90 7.22
CA PHE A 181 -5.64 1.85 6.23
C PHE A 181 -5.88 3.26 6.73
N VAL A 182 -4.88 4.12 6.65
CA VAL A 182 -5.01 5.54 6.97
C VAL A 182 -5.06 6.32 5.67
N ASP A 183 -6.22 6.92 5.39
CA ASP A 183 -6.49 7.62 4.14
C ASP A 183 -6.85 9.09 4.40
N PHE A 184 -6.01 10.01 3.96
CA PHE A 184 -6.24 11.45 4.15
C PHE A 184 -7.16 12.06 3.08
N ASP A 185 -7.51 11.30 2.04
CA ASP A 185 -8.38 11.74 0.94
C ASP A 185 -9.78 11.08 0.98
N SER A 186 -10.07 10.32 2.03
CA SER A 186 -11.37 9.70 2.29
C SER A 186 -11.97 10.17 3.61
N ILE A 187 -13.29 10.23 3.70
CA ILE A 187 -14.05 10.49 4.94
C ILE A 187 -14.43 9.20 5.68
N ASP A 188 -14.09 8.04 5.14
CA ASP A 188 -14.72 6.78 5.54
C ASP A 188 -13.98 6.13 6.68
N PHE A 189 -14.73 5.75 7.71
CA PHE A 189 -14.25 4.85 8.73
C PHE A 189 -15.13 3.61 8.69
N TRP A 190 -14.52 2.44 8.47
CA TRP A 190 -15.25 1.17 8.47
C TRP A 190 -14.41 -0.01 8.99
N LEU A 191 -15.10 -1.01 9.50
CA LEU A 191 -14.59 -2.31 9.95
C LEU A 191 -15.43 -3.43 9.33
N ILE A 192 -14.88 -4.64 9.25
CA ILE A 192 -15.58 -5.79 8.68
C ILE A 192 -16.59 -6.34 9.70
N ASN A 193 -17.84 -6.58 9.28
CA ASN A 193 -18.93 -6.99 10.16
C ASN A 193 -18.84 -8.48 10.49
N LYS A 194 -18.82 -8.84 11.79
CA LYS A 194 -18.85 -10.25 12.23
C LYS A 194 -20.26 -10.82 12.41
N GLU A 195 -21.26 -9.96 12.55
CA GLU A 195 -22.64 -10.39 12.83
C GLU A 195 -23.45 -10.75 11.58
N GLU A 196 -22.97 -10.41 10.39
CA GLU A 196 -23.66 -10.61 9.11
C GLU A 196 -22.75 -11.36 8.13
N ASP A 197 -23.36 -11.99 7.12
CA ASP A 197 -22.61 -12.59 6.02
C ASP A 197 -21.90 -11.50 5.21
N VAL A 198 -20.58 -11.63 5.09
CA VAL A 198 -19.73 -10.71 4.33
C VAL A 198 -19.46 -11.32 2.96
N TYR A 199 -19.61 -10.52 1.90
CA TYR A 199 -19.34 -10.92 0.51
C TYR A 199 -18.14 -10.20 -0.08
N VAL A 200 -17.46 -10.86 -1.01
CA VAL A 200 -16.28 -10.37 -1.72
C VAL A 200 -16.61 -10.28 -3.21
N THR A 201 -16.27 -9.16 -3.85
CA THR A 201 -16.44 -8.92 -5.30
C THR A 201 -15.10 -8.61 -5.98
N THR A 202 -14.94 -9.03 -7.24
CA THR A 202 -13.77 -8.74 -8.09
C THR A 202 -13.86 -7.39 -8.80
N ASP A 203 -15.07 -6.84 -8.95
CA ASP A 203 -15.29 -5.49 -9.48
C ASP A 203 -16.50 -4.87 -8.78
N SER A 204 -16.24 -3.79 -8.04
CA SER A 204 -17.27 -3.16 -7.21
C SER A 204 -18.05 -2.09 -7.97
N SER A 205 -17.62 -1.79 -9.20
CA SER A 205 -18.31 -0.88 -10.11
C SER A 205 -19.40 -1.58 -10.93
N ASP A 206 -19.34 -2.91 -11.05
CA ASP A 206 -20.27 -3.67 -11.88
C ASP A 206 -21.39 -4.33 -11.05
N GLN A 207 -22.65 -4.04 -11.38
CA GLN A 207 -23.81 -4.64 -10.71
C GLN A 207 -23.99 -6.13 -11.00
N HIS A 208 -23.16 -6.68 -11.90
CA HIS A 208 -23.13 -8.07 -12.33
C HIS A 208 -21.86 -8.82 -11.92
N SER A 209 -21.03 -8.25 -11.04
CA SER A 209 -19.81 -8.92 -10.55
C SER A 209 -20.12 -10.22 -9.82
N ASP A 210 -19.35 -11.27 -10.07
CA ASP A 210 -19.41 -12.50 -9.28
C ASP A 210 -19.08 -12.18 -7.81
N MET A 211 -19.98 -12.58 -6.91
CA MET A 211 -19.83 -12.40 -5.47
C MET A 211 -19.61 -13.76 -4.82
N ARG A 212 -18.58 -13.84 -3.98
CA ARG A 212 -18.33 -15.01 -3.11
C ARG A 212 -18.46 -14.62 -1.64
N PRO A 213 -18.90 -15.50 -0.75
CA PRO A 213 -18.82 -15.23 0.69
C PRO A 213 -17.35 -15.11 1.14
N LEU A 214 -17.15 -14.34 2.21
CA LEU A 214 -15.88 -14.23 2.92
C LEU A 214 -15.53 -15.58 3.55
N THR A 215 -14.44 -16.18 3.08
CA THR A 215 -14.01 -17.54 3.42
C THR A 215 -13.22 -17.57 4.72
N ASP A 216 -13.05 -18.78 5.29
CA ASP A 216 -12.16 -18.98 6.43
C ASP A 216 -10.71 -18.59 6.13
N SER A 217 -10.27 -18.70 4.88
CA SER A 217 -8.93 -18.29 4.45
C SER A 217 -8.75 -16.78 4.51
N ASP A 218 -9.74 -16.03 4.03
CA ASP A 218 -9.72 -14.56 4.11
C ASP A 218 -9.64 -14.11 5.58
N ARG A 219 -10.41 -14.77 6.46
CA ARG A 219 -10.46 -14.53 7.92
C ARG A 219 -9.15 -14.83 8.65
N LEU A 220 -8.17 -15.46 8.01
CA LEU A 220 -6.82 -15.60 8.58
C LEU A 220 -6.00 -14.30 8.45
N ARG A 221 -6.33 -13.43 7.49
CA ARG A 221 -5.59 -12.20 7.18
C ARG A 221 -6.19 -10.95 7.80
N ILE A 222 -7.47 -10.99 8.15
CA ILE A 222 -8.27 -9.84 8.62
C ILE A 222 -8.93 -10.14 9.97
N LYS A 223 -9.34 -9.09 10.68
CA LYS A 223 -10.19 -9.18 11.87
C LYS A 223 -11.54 -8.55 11.61
N GLU A 224 -12.56 -9.21 12.12
CA GLU A 224 -13.92 -8.69 12.09
C GLU A 224 -14.28 -8.03 13.42
N TYR A 225 -15.09 -6.99 13.34
CA TYR A 225 -15.69 -6.33 14.48
C TYR A 225 -16.96 -7.05 14.91
N SER A 226 -17.07 -7.32 16.21
CA SER A 226 -18.28 -7.85 16.81
C SER A 226 -18.91 -6.84 17.74
N SER A 227 -20.12 -6.41 17.40
CA SER A 227 -20.94 -5.55 18.26
C SER A 227 -21.30 -6.21 19.59
N LEU A 228 -21.37 -7.55 19.64
CA LEU A 228 -21.67 -8.31 20.86
C LEU A 228 -20.55 -8.26 21.90
N ASP A 229 -19.33 -7.93 21.47
CA ASP A 229 -18.14 -7.88 22.32
C ASP A 229 -17.90 -6.49 22.95
N SER A 230 -18.77 -5.51 22.68
CA SER A 230 -18.61 -4.14 23.15
C SER A 230 -19.82 -3.65 23.95
N SER A 231 -19.58 -3.17 25.17
CA SER A 231 -20.59 -2.54 26.03
C SER A 231 -20.90 -1.09 25.66
N THR A 232 -20.10 -0.47 24.79
CA THR A 232 -20.28 0.90 24.31
C THR A 232 -20.83 0.98 22.89
N TYR A 233 -21.06 -0.18 22.26
CA TYR A 233 -21.71 -0.26 20.95
C TYR A 233 -23.15 0.26 21.01
N ASN A 234 -23.51 1.08 20.03
CA ASN A 234 -24.83 1.67 19.89
C ASN A 234 -25.17 1.85 18.40
N GLY A 235 -25.66 0.81 17.73
CA GLY A 235 -26.01 0.86 16.29
C GLY A 235 -27.50 0.68 16.02
N ASN A 236 -28.02 1.42 15.03
CA ASN A 236 -29.36 1.20 14.45
C ASN A 236 -29.23 0.51 13.07
N ARG A 237 -30.08 -0.49 12.79
CA ARG A 237 -30.11 -1.26 11.53
C ARG A 237 -30.79 -0.54 10.37
N ASN A 238 -30.45 0.72 10.10
CA ASN A 238 -30.99 1.45 8.95
C ASN A 238 -29.88 1.78 7.95
N PHE A 239 -30.11 1.35 6.72
CA PHE A 239 -29.22 1.36 5.56
C PHE A 239 -28.75 2.75 5.17
N TYR A 240 -27.46 2.85 4.84
CA TYR A 240 -26.99 3.78 3.81
C TYR A 240 -26.20 2.98 2.79
N HIS A 241 -26.77 2.87 1.60
CA HIS A 241 -26.04 2.42 0.43
C HIS A 241 -25.03 3.49 0.10
N ASP A 242 -23.76 3.12 0.17
CA ASP A 242 -22.78 3.84 -0.57
C ASP A 242 -21.94 2.92 -1.43
N GLN A 243 -21.76 3.37 -2.67
CA GLN A 243 -20.73 2.85 -3.53
C GLN A 243 -19.46 3.62 -3.18
N PHE A 244 -18.74 3.13 -2.18
CA PHE A 244 -17.31 3.07 -2.44
C PHE A 244 -17.19 2.23 -3.70
N LYS A 245 -16.29 2.60 -4.59
CA LYS A 245 -15.83 1.66 -5.61
C LYS A 245 -15.30 0.34 -4.97
N SER A 246 -15.46 0.06 -3.66
CA SER A 246 -14.95 -1.12 -2.98
C SER A 246 -15.67 -1.72 -1.74
N VAL A 247 -16.61 -1.07 -1.03
CA VAL A 247 -17.29 -1.67 0.16
C VAL A 247 -18.76 -1.25 0.35
N GLU A 248 -19.59 -2.07 0.99
CA GLU A 248 -20.98 -1.79 1.43
C GLU A 248 -21.23 -2.31 2.86
N GLY A 249 -22.06 -1.63 3.67
CA GLY A 249 -22.26 -2.01 5.09
C GLY A 249 -23.38 -1.30 5.84
N VAL A 250 -23.41 -1.46 7.18
CA VAL A 250 -24.38 -0.81 8.11
C VAL A 250 -23.70 0.19 9.04
N VAL A 251 -24.42 1.23 9.46
CA VAL A 251 -23.85 2.25 10.35
C VAL A 251 -23.80 1.74 11.80
N ALA A 252 -22.67 1.95 12.44
CA ALA A 252 -22.38 1.62 13.82
C ALA A 252 -21.82 2.83 14.57
N PHE A 253 -21.98 2.80 15.88
CA PHE A 253 -21.37 3.76 16.79
C PHE A 253 -20.71 2.99 17.92
N ASP A 254 -19.48 3.33 18.23
CA ASP A 254 -18.77 2.78 19.38
C ASP A 254 -17.66 3.75 19.80
N ASP A 255 -17.08 3.49 20.97
CA ASP A 255 -15.92 4.23 21.42
C ASP A 255 -14.67 3.73 20.72
N ILE A 256 -13.79 4.65 20.30
CA ILE A 256 -12.49 4.33 19.74
C ILE A 256 -11.37 4.91 20.59
N CYS A 257 -10.19 4.33 20.48
CA CYS A 257 -9.00 4.71 21.23
C CYS A 257 -7.77 4.73 20.32
N ILE A 258 -7.18 5.91 20.14
CA ILE A 258 -5.97 6.12 19.34
C ILE A 258 -4.87 6.62 20.26
N ARG A 259 -3.79 5.84 20.40
CA ARG A 259 -2.61 6.13 21.27
C ARG A 259 -2.89 6.62 22.71
N GLY A 260 -4.08 6.33 23.25
CA GLY A 260 -4.47 6.69 24.62
C GLY A 260 -5.59 7.72 24.69
N SER A 261 -5.81 8.49 23.63
CA SER A 261 -6.99 9.35 23.48
C SER A 261 -8.21 8.51 23.19
N ARG A 262 -9.31 8.75 23.92
CA ARG A 262 -10.59 8.06 23.76
C ARG A 262 -11.59 9.02 23.12
N PHE A 263 -12.21 8.57 22.04
CA PHE A 263 -13.27 9.27 21.35
C PHE A 263 -14.56 8.47 21.49
N LYS A 264 -15.62 9.10 21.95
CA LYS A 264 -16.87 8.41 22.30
C LYS A 264 -17.84 8.41 21.14
N GLN A 265 -18.56 7.30 20.98
CA GLN A 265 -19.67 7.16 20.03
C GLN A 265 -19.30 7.64 18.61
N VAL A 266 -18.10 7.28 18.16
CA VAL A 266 -17.63 7.59 16.81
C VAL A 266 -18.44 6.75 15.82
N VAL A 267 -18.89 7.39 14.75
CA VAL A 267 -19.68 6.75 13.69
C VAL A 267 -18.75 6.03 12.72
N PHE A 268 -19.09 4.79 12.34
CA PHE A 268 -18.36 4.02 11.35
C PHE A 268 -19.26 3.00 10.63
N GLY A 269 -18.78 2.46 9.51
CA GLY A 269 -19.45 1.38 8.77
C GLY A 269 -19.03 -0.02 9.24
N LEU A 270 -19.98 -0.93 9.32
CA LEU A 270 -19.78 -2.37 9.45
C LEU A 270 -20.03 -3.02 8.10
N VAL A 271 -18.94 -3.41 7.44
CA VAL A 271 -18.92 -3.88 6.05
C VAL A 271 -19.48 -5.29 5.92
N CYS A 272 -20.45 -5.46 5.01
CA CYS A 272 -21.03 -6.74 4.60
C CYS A 272 -20.70 -7.08 3.13
N LYS A 273 -20.07 -6.18 2.38
CA LYS A 273 -19.53 -6.46 1.05
C LYS A 273 -18.23 -5.70 0.86
N LEU A 274 -17.17 -6.33 0.38
CA LEU A 274 -15.90 -5.67 0.06
C LEU A 274 -15.31 -6.16 -1.27
N SER A 275 -14.39 -5.41 -1.86
CA SER A 275 -13.59 -5.89 -2.98
C SER A 275 -12.54 -6.89 -2.52
N ASP A 276 -12.22 -7.84 -3.38
CA ASP A 276 -11.13 -8.80 -3.19
C ASP A 276 -9.76 -8.14 -2.93
N TRP A 277 -9.49 -6.96 -3.50
CA TRP A 277 -8.23 -6.25 -3.29
C TRP A 277 -7.99 -5.87 -1.83
N ILE A 278 -9.03 -5.63 -1.02
CA ILE A 278 -8.87 -5.31 0.40
C ILE A 278 -8.23 -6.48 1.14
N LEU A 279 -8.56 -7.71 0.73
CA LEU A 279 -8.05 -8.95 1.33
C LEU A 279 -6.61 -9.25 0.96
N LYS A 280 -6.05 -8.49 0.01
CA LYS A 280 -4.62 -8.52 -0.27
C LYS A 280 -3.87 -7.95 0.94
N PHE A 281 -4.35 -6.87 1.53
CA PHE A 281 -3.63 -6.22 2.62
C PHE A 281 -3.97 -6.81 4.00
N PRO A 282 -3.01 -6.87 4.94
CA PRO A 282 -3.25 -7.33 6.30
C PRO A 282 -3.93 -6.24 7.14
N VAL A 283 -5.07 -5.72 6.67
CA VAL A 283 -5.86 -4.69 7.33
C VAL A 283 -7.23 -5.22 7.74
N ASP A 284 -7.79 -4.62 8.77
CA ASP A 284 -9.09 -4.96 9.35
C ASP A 284 -10.17 -3.91 8.98
N GLY A 285 -9.75 -2.79 8.38
CA GLY A 285 -10.61 -1.65 8.06
C GLY A 285 -9.88 -0.48 7.39
N MET A 286 -10.58 0.63 7.21
CA MET A 286 -10.05 1.93 6.78
C MET A 286 -10.46 3.05 7.74
N LEU A 287 -9.61 4.05 7.90
CA LEU A 287 -9.81 5.24 8.72
C LEU A 287 -9.47 6.50 7.91
N GLY A 288 -10.52 7.22 7.52
CA GLY A 288 -10.47 8.41 6.68
C GLY A 288 -10.35 9.73 7.45
N PHE A 289 -9.52 10.65 6.96
CA PHE A 289 -9.27 11.98 7.54
C PHE A 289 -9.52 13.17 6.60
N ALA A 290 -10.19 12.96 5.45
CA ALA A 290 -10.66 14.09 4.64
C ALA A 290 -11.76 14.88 5.37
N VAL A 291 -11.91 16.17 5.07
CA VAL A 291 -12.92 17.01 5.74
C VAL A 291 -14.32 16.75 5.21
N THR A 292 -14.45 16.63 3.89
CA THR A 292 -15.70 16.35 3.17
C THR A 292 -15.50 15.23 2.16
N GLY A 293 -16.58 14.58 1.73
CA GLY A 293 -16.47 13.51 0.73
C GLY A 293 -16.12 14.08 -0.65
N ASN A 294 -15.22 13.42 -1.37
CA ASN A 294 -15.11 13.61 -2.82
C ASN A 294 -16.42 13.16 -3.50
N GLU A 295 -16.72 13.66 -4.72
CA GLU A 295 -17.83 13.13 -5.53
C GLU A 295 -17.65 11.61 -5.73
N GLY A 296 -18.35 10.80 -4.93
CA GLY A 296 -18.19 9.35 -4.89
C GLY A 296 -18.11 8.74 -3.48
N SER A 297 -17.79 9.51 -2.43
CA SER A 297 -17.85 9.08 -1.04
C SER A 297 -19.18 9.51 -0.41
N LYS A 298 -20.13 8.60 -0.25
CA LYS A 298 -21.40 8.73 0.50
C LYS A 298 -21.43 7.88 1.79
N LEU A 299 -20.30 7.56 2.46
CA LEU A 299 -20.41 7.06 3.85
C LEU A 299 -21.01 8.13 4.77
N SER A 300 -21.10 9.37 4.29
CA SER A 300 -21.87 10.35 5.00
C SER A 300 -23.34 10.20 4.67
N LEU A 301 -24.06 9.66 5.65
CA LEU A 301 -25.34 10.19 6.12
C LEU A 301 -25.51 11.73 5.94
N THR A 302 -24.41 12.52 5.83
CA THR A 302 -24.35 13.98 6.02
C THR A 302 -23.17 14.76 5.38
N ASP A 303 -22.55 14.49 4.22
CA ASP A 303 -21.33 15.18 3.70
C ASP A 303 -20.18 15.49 4.72
N ARG A 304 -20.16 14.87 5.90
CA ARG A 304 -19.29 15.20 7.05
C ARG A 304 -18.41 14.03 7.46
N ASN A 305 -17.19 14.33 7.91
CA ASN A 305 -16.32 13.36 8.56
C ASN A 305 -16.59 13.26 10.08
N TYR A 306 -17.28 12.19 10.49
CA TYR A 306 -17.60 11.92 11.89
C TYR A 306 -16.39 11.62 12.78
N THR A 307 -15.31 11.10 12.21
CA THR A 307 -14.06 10.85 12.94
C THR A 307 -13.45 12.19 13.37
N LEU A 308 -13.36 13.15 12.45
CA LEU A 308 -12.85 14.49 12.73
C LEU A 308 -13.77 15.26 13.69
N GLU A 309 -15.09 15.12 13.57
CA GLU A 309 -16.04 15.71 14.52
C GLU A 309 -15.82 15.20 15.94
N ALA A 310 -15.64 13.88 16.09
CA ALA A 310 -15.33 13.29 17.40
C ALA A 310 -14.00 13.79 17.96
N PHE A 311 -13.02 14.07 17.10
CA PHE A 311 -11.73 14.60 17.51
C PHE A 311 -11.84 16.04 18.02
N GLY A 312 -12.54 16.91 17.28
CA GLY A 312 -12.77 18.29 17.69
C GLY A 312 -13.54 18.42 19.01
N ASN A 313 -14.39 17.44 19.35
CA ASN A 313 -15.17 17.45 20.58
C ASN A 313 -14.37 16.99 21.83
N GLU A 314 -13.32 16.18 21.66
CA GLU A 314 -12.61 15.53 22.78
C GLU A 314 -11.18 16.05 22.97
N LEU A 315 -10.59 16.74 22.00
CA LEU A 315 -9.24 17.30 22.07
C LEU A 315 -9.24 18.78 22.47
N ASP A 316 -8.26 19.19 23.29
CA ASP A 316 -8.07 20.61 23.66
C ASP A 316 -7.69 21.50 22.45
N ARG A 317 -7.05 20.90 21.45
CA ARG A 317 -6.70 21.52 20.16
C ARG A 317 -7.06 20.52 19.06
N ALA A 318 -7.80 20.96 18.04
CA ALA A 318 -8.13 20.10 16.91
C ALA A 318 -6.96 20.06 15.91
N ILE A 319 -5.84 19.46 16.33
CA ILE A 319 -4.64 19.31 15.50
C ILE A 319 -4.38 17.85 15.21
N MET A 320 -4.06 17.55 13.96
CA MET A 320 -3.55 16.25 13.52
C MET A 320 -2.16 16.46 12.89
N CYS A 321 -1.15 15.74 13.36
CA CYS A 321 0.23 15.86 12.91
C CYS A 321 0.77 14.50 12.45
N LEU A 322 1.23 14.43 11.20
CA LEU A 322 1.82 13.27 10.56
C LEU A 322 3.32 13.48 10.37
N TRP A 323 4.10 12.49 10.80
CA TRP A 323 5.49 12.29 10.43
C TRP A 323 5.65 10.91 9.84
N LEU A 324 6.40 10.79 8.75
CA LEU A 324 6.78 9.52 8.14
C LEU A 324 8.30 9.39 8.12
N GLN A 325 8.79 8.20 8.44
CA GLN A 325 10.21 7.89 8.28
C GLN A 325 10.51 7.64 6.79
N GLY A 326 11.57 8.25 6.28
CA GLY A 326 12.11 7.98 4.96
C GLY A 326 12.59 6.55 4.84
N GLU A 327 12.31 5.93 3.69
CA GLU A 327 12.57 4.51 3.44
C GLU A 327 14.05 4.16 3.65
N GLN A 328 14.98 5.04 3.29
CA GLN A 328 16.41 4.84 3.48
C GLN A 328 16.85 4.73 4.96
N PHE A 329 16.03 5.18 5.92
CA PHE A 329 16.37 5.26 7.35
C PHE A 329 15.63 4.25 8.25
N MET A 330 14.71 3.41 7.73
CA MET A 330 13.83 2.63 8.64
C MET A 330 14.54 1.49 9.38
N THR A 331 15.17 1.76 10.51
CA THR A 331 15.89 0.75 11.31
C THR A 331 15.07 0.19 12.48
N GLN A 332 13.85 0.73 12.70
CA GLN A 332 13.01 0.47 13.88
C GLN A 332 11.59 -0.01 13.52
N ASP A 333 10.87 -0.51 14.53
CA ASP A 333 9.48 -0.99 14.44
C ASP A 333 8.45 0.12 14.11
N THR A 334 8.84 1.41 14.20
CA THR A 334 7.97 2.56 13.92
C THR A 334 8.39 3.22 12.61
N VAL A 335 7.46 3.25 11.64
CA VAL A 335 7.66 3.74 10.27
C VAL A 335 6.99 5.10 10.01
N GLY A 336 6.30 5.62 11.03
CA GLY A 336 5.59 6.88 10.99
C GLY A 336 4.80 7.09 12.28
N VAL A 337 4.42 8.34 12.54
CA VAL A 337 3.70 8.77 13.74
C VAL A 337 2.58 9.71 13.33
N LEU A 338 1.35 9.35 13.74
CA LEU A 338 0.19 10.22 13.69
C LEU A 338 -0.15 10.66 15.12
N LYS A 339 0.02 11.95 15.42
CA LYS A 339 -0.32 12.60 16.69
C LYS A 339 -1.61 13.40 16.55
N PHE A 340 -2.35 13.50 17.65
CA PHE A 340 -3.59 14.26 17.76
C PHE A 340 -3.49 15.20 18.96
N GLY A 341 -3.99 16.42 18.82
CA GLY A 341 -3.97 17.44 19.87
C GLY A 341 -2.70 18.29 19.94
N GLU A 342 -1.64 17.89 19.22
CA GLU A 342 -0.34 18.54 19.28
C GLU A 342 0.48 18.34 17.99
N LEU A 343 1.49 19.20 17.82
CA LEU A 343 2.52 19.05 16.79
C LEU A 343 3.62 18.11 17.29
N ASP A 344 4.25 17.39 16.36
CA ASP A 344 5.35 16.49 16.71
C ASP A 344 6.69 17.25 16.83
N VAL A 345 7.03 17.64 18.06
CA VAL A 345 8.31 18.33 18.34
C VAL A 345 9.52 17.40 18.36
N GLU A 346 9.30 16.09 18.44
CA GLU A 346 10.36 15.08 18.47
C GLU A 346 10.87 14.87 17.06
N ASN A 347 9.97 14.56 16.13
CA ASN A 347 10.30 14.14 14.78
C ASN A 347 10.27 15.26 13.73
N CYS A 348 9.74 16.45 14.06
CA CYS A 348 9.64 17.57 13.13
C CYS A 348 10.47 18.76 13.60
N SER A 349 10.87 19.60 12.65
CA SER A 349 11.40 20.93 12.94
C SER A 349 10.42 21.75 13.79
N HIS A 350 10.95 22.67 14.60
CA HIS A 350 10.12 23.61 15.36
C HIS A 350 9.54 24.73 14.50
N THR A 351 10.04 24.90 13.27
CA THR A 351 9.55 25.90 12.32
C THR A 351 8.50 25.27 11.42
N TRP A 352 7.26 25.75 11.56
CA TRP A 352 6.12 25.30 10.77
C TRP A 352 5.61 26.44 9.90
N ASN A 353 5.31 26.12 8.64
CA ASN A 353 4.75 27.05 7.68
C ASN A 353 3.30 26.64 7.39
N PHE A 354 2.34 27.36 7.96
CA PHE A 354 0.92 27.10 7.77
C PHE A 354 0.35 27.97 6.65
N VAL A 355 -0.50 27.36 5.82
CA VAL A 355 -1.26 28.02 4.77
C VAL A 355 -2.75 27.70 4.91
N PRO A 356 -3.64 28.62 4.49
CA PRO A 356 -5.07 28.36 4.50
C PRO A 356 -5.42 27.19 3.59
N LEU A 357 -6.36 26.35 4.05
CA LEU A 357 -7.04 25.41 3.17
C LEU A 357 -7.92 26.18 2.16
N LEU A 358 -8.11 25.60 0.97
CA LEU A 358 -8.86 26.23 -0.12
C LEU A 358 -10.30 26.57 0.27
N THR A 359 -10.99 25.66 0.96
CA THR A 359 -12.32 25.91 1.50
C THR A 359 -12.51 25.18 2.83
N HIS A 360 -13.46 25.65 3.64
CA HIS A 360 -13.88 24.96 4.86
C HIS A 360 -14.59 23.62 4.59
N ASP A 361 -15.09 23.43 3.36
CA ASP A 361 -15.97 22.32 2.95
C ASP A 361 -15.31 21.40 1.89
N SER A 362 -14.00 21.47 1.70
CA SER A 362 -13.25 20.60 0.78
C SER A 362 -12.22 19.77 1.54
N ASN A 363 -11.71 18.72 0.90
CA ASN A 363 -10.52 17.98 1.35
C ASN A 363 -9.37 18.90 1.76
N LEU A 364 -8.34 18.32 2.39
CA LEU A 364 -7.10 18.94 2.85
C LEU A 364 -6.27 19.52 1.69
N GLN A 365 -6.84 20.47 0.96
CA GLN A 365 -6.34 21.06 -0.26
C GLN A 365 -5.85 22.48 -0.01
N PHE A 366 -4.77 22.81 -0.68
CA PHE A 366 -4.12 24.12 -0.64
C PHE A 366 -3.56 24.44 -2.03
N VAL A 367 -3.13 25.69 -2.25
CA VAL A 367 -2.58 26.11 -3.54
C VAL A 367 -1.08 25.88 -3.60
N LEU A 368 -0.61 25.22 -4.66
CA LEU A 368 0.78 25.23 -5.10
C LEU A 368 0.95 26.30 -6.16
N SER A 369 1.77 27.30 -5.88
CA SER A 369 1.97 28.45 -6.77
C SER A 369 2.96 28.12 -7.88
N ALA A 370 4.05 27.45 -7.53
CA ALA A 370 5.11 27.06 -8.47
C ALA A 370 5.92 25.87 -7.95
N VAL A 371 6.55 25.15 -8.88
CA VAL A 371 7.65 24.22 -8.60
C VAL A 371 8.93 24.82 -9.16
N ILE A 372 9.98 24.88 -8.36
CA ILE A 372 11.26 25.50 -8.70
C ILE A 372 12.34 24.43 -8.67
N ILE A 373 13.06 24.27 -9.79
CA ILE A 373 14.23 23.39 -9.89
C ILE A 373 15.42 24.30 -10.18
N ASP A 374 16.34 24.43 -9.22
CA ASP A 374 17.41 25.44 -9.22
C ASP A 374 16.89 26.89 -9.47
N GLN A 375 17.09 27.40 -10.69
CA GLN A 375 16.70 28.75 -11.11
C GLN A 375 15.48 28.75 -12.04
N ILE A 376 14.94 27.57 -12.34
CA ILE A 376 13.85 27.39 -13.27
C ILE A 376 12.56 27.26 -12.48
N GLU A 377 11.67 28.23 -12.68
CA GLU A 377 10.34 28.25 -12.10
C GLU A 377 9.33 27.69 -13.10
N ILE A 378 8.57 26.69 -12.67
CA ILE A 378 7.41 26.13 -13.34
C ILE A 378 6.18 26.68 -12.61
N PRO A 379 5.47 27.68 -13.18
CA PRO A 379 4.26 28.21 -12.59
C PRO A 379 3.14 27.17 -12.62
N VAL A 380 2.45 26.98 -11.50
CA VAL A 380 1.40 25.96 -11.33
C VAL A 380 0.04 26.59 -11.05
N ASP A 381 -0.06 27.41 -10.00
CA ASP A 381 -1.32 28.00 -9.48
C ASP A 381 -2.51 27.01 -9.48
N SER A 382 -2.35 25.90 -8.76
CA SER A 382 -3.31 24.78 -8.78
C SER A 382 -3.56 24.17 -7.40
N PRO A 383 -4.77 23.62 -7.16
CA PRO A 383 -5.05 22.79 -5.99
C PRO A 383 -4.12 21.58 -5.89
N VAL A 384 -3.67 21.35 -4.66
CA VAL A 384 -2.92 20.17 -4.26
C VAL A 384 -3.78 19.28 -3.37
N ILE A 385 -3.67 17.97 -3.54
CA ILE A 385 -4.25 16.95 -2.65
C ILE A 385 -3.11 16.17 -2.01
N ILE A 386 -3.22 15.90 -0.71
CA ILE A 386 -2.32 14.97 -0.02
C ILE A 386 -2.82 13.54 -0.27
N ASP A 387 -1.95 12.68 -0.81
CA ASP A 387 -2.30 11.32 -1.19
C ASP A 387 -1.42 10.30 -0.46
N THR A 388 -1.81 9.93 0.76
CA THR A 388 -1.07 8.94 1.56
C THR A 388 -1.13 7.52 1.00
N LYS A 389 -1.96 7.27 -0.02
CA LYS A 389 -2.07 5.98 -0.70
C LYS A 389 -1.12 5.85 -1.87
N GLN A 390 -0.37 6.91 -2.21
CA GLN A 390 0.59 6.93 -3.29
C GLN A 390 1.98 7.34 -2.79
N MET A 391 3.02 6.82 -3.45
CA MET A 391 4.42 7.11 -3.15
C MET A 391 4.86 8.31 -3.97
N PHE A 392 4.51 8.29 -5.25
CA PHE A 392 4.86 9.32 -6.21
C PHE A 392 4.15 10.64 -5.94
N ILE A 393 4.87 11.73 -6.20
CA ILE A 393 4.33 13.05 -6.43
C ILE A 393 3.80 13.08 -7.87
N ARG A 394 2.51 13.41 -8.03
CA ARG A 394 1.83 13.40 -9.32
C ARG A 394 1.39 14.79 -9.72
N GLY A 395 1.56 15.12 -10.99
CA GLY A 395 1.18 16.41 -11.53
C GLY A 395 0.73 16.33 -12.98
N PRO A 396 0.29 17.45 -13.55
CA PRO A 396 -0.06 17.55 -14.97
C PRO A 396 1.10 17.11 -15.85
N VAL A 397 0.80 16.38 -16.93
CA VAL A 397 1.79 15.80 -17.85
C VAL A 397 2.82 16.85 -18.30
N ASN A 398 2.37 18.04 -18.69
CA ASN A 398 3.26 19.10 -19.17
C ASN A 398 4.24 19.61 -18.11
N ASP A 399 3.83 19.64 -16.84
CA ASP A 399 4.68 20.12 -15.75
C ASP A 399 5.70 19.05 -15.39
N ILE A 400 5.25 17.80 -15.26
CA ILE A 400 6.13 16.65 -15.01
C ILE A 400 7.15 16.51 -16.14
N GLU A 401 6.76 16.54 -17.41
CA GLU A 401 7.69 16.45 -18.55
C GLU A 401 8.76 17.55 -18.51
N ARG A 402 8.41 18.77 -18.10
CA ARG A 402 9.39 19.85 -17.89
C ARG A 402 10.35 19.52 -16.76
N MET A 403 9.84 19.05 -15.62
CA MET A 403 10.68 18.63 -14.50
C MET A 403 11.66 17.51 -14.90
N ILE A 404 11.17 16.49 -15.62
CA ILE A 404 11.99 15.38 -16.12
C ILE A 404 13.12 15.87 -17.04
N ALA A 405 12.81 16.82 -17.93
CA ALA A 405 13.81 17.43 -18.82
C ALA A 405 14.89 18.19 -18.05
N GLU A 406 14.51 18.99 -17.05
CA GLU A 406 15.47 19.75 -16.23
C GLU A 406 16.33 18.86 -15.34
N LEU A 407 15.77 17.77 -14.81
CA LEU A 407 16.49 16.79 -14.00
C LEU A 407 17.39 15.85 -14.83
N GLY A 408 17.31 15.91 -16.17
CA GLY A 408 18.04 15.00 -17.06
C GLY A 408 17.63 13.54 -16.92
N ALA A 409 16.41 13.27 -16.46
CA ALA A 409 15.89 11.93 -16.28
C ALA A 409 15.34 11.34 -17.60
N ILE A 410 15.27 10.02 -17.68
CA ILE A 410 14.91 9.30 -18.91
C ILE A 410 13.69 8.44 -18.63
N PHE A 411 12.62 8.61 -19.41
CA PHE A 411 11.48 7.72 -19.36
C PHE A 411 11.90 6.27 -19.63
N LEU A 412 11.56 5.37 -18.71
CA LEU A 412 11.86 3.94 -18.83
C LEU A 412 10.66 3.18 -19.39
N LYS A 413 9.57 3.19 -18.64
CA LYS A 413 8.36 2.45 -18.92
C LYS A 413 7.22 3.01 -18.10
N LYS A 414 6.00 2.71 -18.54
CA LYS A 414 4.80 2.88 -17.75
C LYS A 414 4.50 1.57 -17.05
N ILE A 415 4.45 1.56 -15.73
CA ILE A 415 4.07 0.41 -14.92
C ILE A 415 2.80 0.82 -14.21
N ASN A 416 1.72 0.07 -14.38
CA ASN A 416 0.50 0.31 -13.61
C ASN A 416 0.08 1.77 -13.63
N GLY A 417 0.02 2.36 -14.85
CA GLY A 417 -0.45 3.72 -15.03
C GLY A 417 0.50 4.82 -14.57
N ALA A 418 1.53 4.50 -13.82
CA ALA A 418 2.59 5.42 -13.44
C ALA A 418 3.71 5.39 -14.48
N ASP A 419 4.11 6.55 -14.96
CA ASP A 419 5.35 6.72 -15.70
C ASP A 419 6.54 6.59 -14.74
N HIS A 420 7.49 5.72 -15.06
CA HIS A 420 8.75 5.56 -14.32
C HIS A 420 9.89 6.19 -15.11
N TYR A 421 10.70 7.00 -14.43
CA TYR A 421 11.82 7.74 -15.02
C TYR A 421 13.12 7.37 -14.33
N SER A 422 14.09 6.86 -15.11
CA SER A 422 15.44 6.60 -14.64
C SER A 422 16.19 7.89 -14.37
N ILE A 423 16.93 7.93 -13.27
CA ILE A 423 17.89 8.98 -12.97
C ILE A 423 19.18 8.40 -12.40
N SER A 424 20.24 9.20 -12.36
CA SER A 424 21.48 8.86 -11.65
C SER A 424 21.17 8.54 -10.18
N CYS A 425 21.77 7.45 -9.66
CA CYS A 425 21.76 7.17 -8.23
C CYS A 425 22.78 8.03 -7.45
N ASP A 426 23.71 8.68 -8.14
CA ASP A 426 24.59 9.68 -7.52
C ASP A 426 23.81 10.99 -7.44
N THR A 427 23.46 11.37 -6.22
CA THR A 427 22.65 12.56 -5.90
C THR A 427 23.50 13.84 -5.79
N SER A 428 24.83 13.73 -5.78
CA SER A 428 25.75 14.83 -5.47
C SER A 428 25.62 16.05 -6.39
N ASP A 429 25.22 15.82 -7.65
CA ASP A 429 25.09 16.86 -8.69
C ASP A 429 23.63 17.16 -9.05
N LEU A 430 22.67 16.56 -8.33
CA LEU A 430 21.24 16.77 -8.60
C LEU A 430 20.72 18.01 -7.84
N PRO A 431 19.78 18.76 -8.43
CA PRO A 431 19.32 20.02 -7.87
C PRO A 431 18.25 19.84 -6.79
N THR A 432 18.17 20.78 -5.85
CA THR A 432 17.02 20.81 -4.93
C THR A 432 15.75 21.18 -5.69
N ILE A 433 14.61 20.59 -5.29
CA ILE A 433 13.30 20.94 -5.83
C ILE A 433 12.51 21.68 -4.75
N SER A 434 12.00 22.87 -5.05
CA SER A 434 11.20 23.66 -4.13
C SER A 434 9.75 23.79 -4.58
N PHE A 435 8.81 23.47 -3.68
CA PHE A 435 7.38 23.69 -3.83
C PHE A 435 7.01 25.01 -3.16
N SER A 436 6.54 25.98 -3.93
CA SER A 436 6.08 27.28 -3.43
C SER A 436 4.62 27.20 -2.98
N ILE A 437 4.42 27.24 -1.66
CA ILE A 437 3.14 27.07 -0.99
C ILE A 437 2.87 28.32 -0.14
N GLY A 438 1.99 29.20 -0.61
CA GLY A 438 1.79 30.52 -0.01
C GLY A 438 3.04 31.39 -0.08
N GLU A 439 3.44 32.00 1.04
CA GLU A 439 4.69 32.78 1.14
C GLU A 439 5.92 31.92 1.48
N HIS A 440 5.75 30.61 1.50
CA HIS A 440 6.77 29.67 1.96
C HIS A 440 7.21 28.71 0.87
N SER A 441 8.43 28.20 1.01
CA SER A 441 9.01 27.19 0.15
C SER A 441 9.26 25.93 0.95
N VAL A 442 8.70 24.81 0.49
CA VAL A 442 9.01 23.47 0.98
C VAL A 442 10.04 22.87 0.03
N ILE A 443 11.14 22.35 0.57
CA ILE A 443 12.29 21.88 -0.23
C ILE A 443 12.35 20.36 -0.14
N LEU A 444 12.60 19.72 -1.27
CA LEU A 444 13.05 18.34 -1.39
C LEU A 444 14.52 18.34 -1.79
N GLU A 445 15.34 17.69 -0.98
CA GLU A 445 16.73 17.39 -1.33
C GLU A 445 16.77 16.25 -2.36
N PRO A 446 17.86 16.10 -3.13
CA PRO A 446 18.05 14.98 -4.05
C PRO A 446 17.68 13.60 -3.49
N GLU A 447 18.02 13.34 -2.24
CA GLU A 447 17.75 12.07 -1.56
C GLU A 447 16.25 11.83 -1.30
N ASP A 448 15.43 12.89 -1.31
CA ASP A 448 13.99 12.80 -1.05
C ASP A 448 13.20 12.39 -2.30
N TYR A 449 13.69 12.71 -3.49
CA TYR A 449 12.99 12.43 -4.75
C TYR A 449 13.71 11.41 -5.66
N VAL A 450 14.90 10.96 -5.30
CA VAL A 450 15.60 9.85 -5.96
C VAL A 450 15.36 8.56 -5.20
N LEU A 451 14.50 7.72 -5.76
CA LEU A 451 14.10 6.45 -5.17
C LEU A 451 15.05 5.35 -5.65
N GLN A 452 15.84 4.80 -4.73
CA GLN A 452 16.74 3.70 -5.03
C GLN A 452 15.95 2.39 -5.21
N GLU A 453 15.96 1.84 -6.42
CA GLU A 453 15.35 0.54 -6.66
C GLU A 453 16.15 -0.58 -5.97
N PHE A 454 15.49 -1.69 -5.69
CA PHE A 454 15.96 -2.77 -4.80
C PHE A 454 17.36 -3.35 -5.10
N ASN A 455 17.92 -3.17 -6.30
CA ASN A 455 19.25 -3.66 -6.66
C ASN A 455 20.39 -2.66 -6.39
N LYS A 456 20.09 -1.45 -5.87
CA LYS A 456 21.01 -0.33 -5.62
C LYS A 456 21.82 0.15 -6.83
N ARG A 457 21.39 -0.21 -8.04
CA ARG A 457 22.05 0.15 -9.29
C ARG A 457 21.18 0.99 -10.22
N GLN A 458 19.88 1.00 -9.95
CA GLN A 458 18.89 1.75 -10.68
C GLN A 458 18.14 2.64 -9.70
N CYS A 459 17.94 3.90 -10.09
CA CYS A 459 17.18 4.85 -9.31
C CYS A 459 16.10 5.44 -10.21
N THR A 460 14.90 5.57 -9.66
CA THR A 460 13.76 6.19 -10.32
C THR A 460 13.43 7.50 -9.62
N LEU A 461 12.85 8.44 -10.36
CA LEU A 461 12.27 9.62 -9.76
C LEU A 461 10.99 9.29 -8.99
N ALA A 462 10.75 10.02 -7.90
CA ALA A 462 9.50 10.03 -7.15
C ALA A 462 8.40 10.86 -7.83
N PHE A 463 8.50 11.11 -9.13
CA PHE A 463 7.56 11.92 -9.91
C PHE A 463 6.89 11.08 -11.00
N THR A 464 5.60 11.29 -11.21
CA THR A 464 4.88 10.66 -12.32
C THR A 464 3.75 11.54 -12.84
N SER A 465 3.38 11.36 -14.10
CA SER A 465 2.30 12.12 -14.72
C SER A 465 0.93 11.58 -14.31
N LEU A 466 -0.07 12.46 -14.21
CA LEU A 466 -1.47 12.05 -14.07
C LEU A 466 -1.98 11.31 -15.31
N ASN A 467 -2.88 10.35 -15.11
CA ASN A 467 -3.53 9.63 -16.20
C ASN A 467 -4.74 10.39 -16.75
N ASN A 468 -5.11 10.08 -17.99
CA ASN A 468 -6.33 10.61 -18.62
C ASN A 468 -7.56 10.14 -17.82
N GLY A 469 -8.10 11.02 -16.96
CA GLY A 469 -9.26 10.72 -16.09
C GLY A 469 -9.13 11.34 -14.70
N ASP A 470 -7.92 11.62 -14.23
CA ASP A 470 -7.69 12.46 -13.06
C ASP A 470 -8.09 13.91 -13.39
N ARG A 471 -8.41 14.73 -12.39
CA ARG A 471 -8.64 16.17 -12.60
C ARG A 471 -7.32 16.75 -13.12
N GLU A 472 -7.19 16.85 -14.44
CA GLU A 472 -5.96 17.03 -15.25
C GLU A 472 -5.02 18.17 -14.78
N TYR A 473 -5.53 19.07 -13.93
CA TYR A 473 -4.81 20.22 -13.42
C TYR A 473 -4.35 20.09 -11.97
N ASN A 474 -4.85 19.14 -11.18
CA ASN A 474 -4.49 18.99 -9.77
C ASN A 474 -3.08 18.41 -9.59
N TRP A 475 -2.49 18.68 -8.44
CA TRP A 475 -1.29 17.99 -7.96
C TRP A 475 -1.63 17.05 -6.82
N TYR A 476 -0.93 15.92 -6.72
CA TYR A 476 -1.07 14.95 -5.64
C TYR A 476 0.29 14.73 -4.99
N LEU A 477 0.42 15.04 -3.70
CA LEU A 477 1.65 14.83 -2.95
C LEU A 477 1.59 13.49 -2.23
N GLY A 478 2.32 12.51 -2.77
CA GLY A 478 2.47 11.19 -2.20
C GLY A 478 3.43 11.15 -1.00
N THR A 479 3.70 9.94 -0.51
CA THR A 479 4.55 9.74 0.66
C THR A 479 5.99 10.16 0.46
N ALA A 480 6.54 10.19 -0.76
CA ALA A 480 7.88 10.73 -1.01
C ALA A 480 8.00 12.20 -0.54
N PHE A 481 6.94 13.00 -0.72
CA PHE A 481 6.89 14.36 -0.18
C PHE A 481 6.76 14.36 1.35
N LEU A 482 5.91 13.47 1.89
CA LEU A 482 5.59 13.38 3.32
C LEU A 482 6.68 12.74 4.18
N THR A 483 7.62 11.99 3.59
CA THR A 483 8.81 11.51 4.28
C THR A 483 9.82 12.64 4.46
N ALA A 484 9.96 13.52 3.47
CA ALA A 484 10.80 14.71 3.59
C ALA A 484 10.18 15.79 4.51
N ASN A 485 8.85 15.82 4.60
CA ASN A 485 8.12 16.89 5.28
C ASN A 485 7.06 16.35 6.22
N CYS A 486 7.17 16.73 7.50
CA CYS A 486 6.04 16.62 8.41
C CYS A 486 4.87 17.45 7.92
N MET A 487 3.66 16.95 8.15
CA MET A 487 2.42 17.62 7.83
C MET A 487 1.57 17.77 9.08
N ALA A 488 0.94 18.93 9.26
CA ALA A 488 -0.06 19.12 10.29
C ALA A 488 -1.29 19.83 9.75
N VAL A 489 -2.46 19.41 10.20
CA VAL A 489 -3.72 20.10 9.94
C VAL A 489 -4.18 20.69 11.27
N ASP A 490 -4.38 22.00 11.29
CA ASP A 490 -5.03 22.72 12.39
C ASP A 490 -6.47 23.00 11.96
N PHE A 491 -7.39 22.17 12.44
CA PHE A 491 -8.81 22.27 12.11
C PHE A 491 -9.49 23.46 12.80
N ASP A 492 -8.94 23.95 13.92
CA ASP A 492 -9.45 25.15 14.58
C ASP A 492 -9.21 26.39 13.70
N GLN A 493 -8.04 26.45 13.05
CA GLN A 493 -7.63 27.56 12.18
C GLN A 493 -7.92 27.33 10.69
N HIS A 494 -8.32 26.13 10.29
CA HIS A 494 -8.50 25.72 8.89
C HIS A 494 -7.25 25.93 8.04
N THR A 495 -6.11 25.51 8.60
CA THR A 495 -4.80 25.63 7.96
C THR A 495 -4.11 24.28 7.90
N ILE A 496 -3.36 24.05 6.83
CA ILE A 496 -2.39 22.95 6.72
C ILE A 496 -0.98 23.52 6.79
N GLY A 497 -0.10 22.84 7.49
CA GLY A 497 1.27 23.29 7.69
C GLY A 497 2.29 22.20 7.45
N PHE A 498 3.48 22.64 7.04
CA PHE A 498 4.61 21.77 6.75
C PHE A 498 5.83 22.20 7.55
N ALA A 499 6.61 21.21 7.97
CA ALA A 499 7.91 21.39 8.62
C ALA A 499 8.86 20.31 8.11
N SER A 500 10.16 20.64 8.01
CA SER A 500 11.17 19.64 7.64
C SER A 500 11.11 18.45 8.60
N SER A 501 11.07 17.26 8.02
CA SER A 501 11.10 16.00 8.75
C SER A 501 12.51 15.73 9.27
N LYS A 502 12.64 15.32 10.53
CA LYS A 502 13.91 14.81 11.05
C LYS A 502 14.00 13.35 10.67
N GLN A 503 15.01 13.04 9.88
CA GLN A 503 15.36 11.68 9.52
C GLN A 503 16.64 11.33 10.30
N ASP A 504 16.56 10.36 11.22
CA ASP A 504 17.70 9.97 12.07
C ASP A 504 18.80 9.24 11.26
N ASP A 505 20.07 9.56 11.56
CA ASP A 505 21.27 8.77 11.22
C ASP A 505 21.58 7.71 12.30
#